data_AF-A0A1D3JEN7-F1
#
_entry.id   AF-A0A1D3JEN7-F1
#
_cell.length_a   1.000
_cell.length_b   1.000
_cell.length_c   1.000
_cell.angle_alpha   90.00
_cell.angle_beta   90.00
_cell.angle_gamma   90.00
#
_symmetry.space_group_name_H-M   'P 1'
#
loop_
_entity.id
_entity.type
_entity.pdbx_description
1 polymer ?
#
loop_
_entity_poly.entity_id
_entity_poly.type
_entity_poly.pdbx_seq_one_letter_code
_entity_poly.pdbx_strand_id
1 'polypeptide(L)'
;MSSTKEAIYPVASSFHAYNTELEGEYESGFSLDMGECDEFTSDYLNGTESAKICHLAVKYLLHLKESVRIPYIDKGCKYLFYWINGKVVKNEKSIENTLKIYNIFRQKYEDYDETIKFDKYLEHFSNDILDRLIRLFQLYVKFRTFERKSTPSCKK
;
A
#
# COMPACT_ATOMS: atom_id res chain seq x y z
N MET A 1 -27.40 -8.49 -4.97
CA MET A 1 -26.86 -7.16 -4.61
C MET A 1 -26.75 -7.08 -3.10
N SER A 2 -25.54 -7.26 -2.55
CA SER A 2 -25.33 -7.22 -1.11
C SER A 2 -24.57 -5.94 -0.76
N SER A 3 -25.28 -5.01 -0.13
CA SER A 3 -24.73 -3.81 0.50
C SER A 3 -23.92 -4.25 1.73
N THR A 4 -22.64 -4.55 1.51
CA THR A 4 -21.70 -4.71 2.62
C THR A 4 -21.02 -3.37 2.77
N LYS A 5 -21.44 -2.58 3.77
CA LYS A 5 -20.56 -1.56 4.34
C LYS A 5 -19.33 -2.30 4.85
N GLU A 6 -18.32 -2.48 4.00
CA GLU A 6 -17.04 -3.00 4.41
C GLU A 6 -16.48 -2.01 5.43
N ALA A 7 -16.55 -2.41 6.70
CA ALA A 7 -16.00 -1.63 7.79
C ALA A 7 -14.52 -1.39 7.48
N ILE A 8 -14.06 -0.15 7.65
CA ILE A 8 -12.63 0.20 7.54
C ILE A 8 -11.81 -0.50 8.65
N TYR A 9 -12.49 -0.91 9.73
CA TYR A 9 -11.93 -1.46 10.97
C TYR A 9 -11.16 -2.80 10.85
N PRO A 10 -11.55 -3.81 10.05
CA PRO A 10 -10.84 -5.09 9.91
C PRO A 10 -9.59 -5.01 9.03
N VAL A 11 -9.25 -3.83 8.48
CA VAL A 11 -8.03 -3.60 7.67
C VAL A 11 -6.83 -3.35 8.59
N ALA A 12 -7.02 -2.57 9.65
CA ALA A 12 -5.97 -2.19 10.58
C ALA A 12 -5.36 -3.41 11.32
N SER A 13 -6.17 -4.45 11.61
CA SER A 13 -5.67 -5.69 12.22
C SER A 13 -4.72 -6.48 11.31
N SER A 14 -4.81 -6.30 9.99
CA SER A 14 -3.93 -6.92 9.00
C SER A 14 -2.71 -6.06 8.64
N PHE A 15 -2.56 -4.88 9.25
CA PHE A 15 -1.48 -3.93 8.97
C PHE A 15 -0.11 -4.58 8.99
N HIS A 16 0.19 -5.37 10.03
CA HIS A 16 1.52 -5.97 10.17
C HIS A 16 1.84 -6.93 9.03
N ALA A 17 0.87 -7.75 8.63
CA ALA A 17 1.05 -8.69 7.52
C ALA A 17 1.36 -7.92 6.23
N TYR A 18 0.54 -6.93 5.86
CA TYR A 18 0.78 -6.16 4.65
C TYR A 18 2.07 -5.34 4.69
N ASN A 19 2.46 -4.80 5.86
CA ASN A 19 3.74 -4.12 6.00
C ASN A 19 4.91 -5.07 5.79
N THR A 20 4.82 -6.30 6.30
CA THR A 20 5.85 -7.31 6.12
C THR A 20 5.95 -7.73 4.66
N GLU A 21 4.82 -7.93 3.97
CA GLU A 21 4.86 -8.28 2.53
C GLU A 21 5.41 -7.15 1.67
N LEU A 22 5.09 -5.90 2.02
CA LEU A 22 5.51 -4.73 1.24
C LEU A 22 6.97 -4.33 1.53
N GLU A 23 7.39 -4.33 2.79
CA GLU A 23 8.73 -3.86 3.21
C GLU A 23 9.71 -4.99 3.59
N GLY A 24 9.30 -6.25 3.44
CA GLY A 24 10.12 -7.42 3.75
C GLY A 24 11.40 -7.52 2.90
N GLU A 25 12.42 -8.20 3.45
CA GLU A 25 13.70 -8.37 2.77
C GLU A 25 13.58 -9.21 1.50
N TYR A 26 14.40 -8.85 0.51
CA TYR A 26 14.56 -9.54 -0.76
C TYR A 26 15.04 -10.98 -0.56
N GLU A 27 14.42 -11.94 -1.23
CA GLU A 27 15.21 -13.03 -1.79
C GLU A 27 15.91 -12.49 -3.04
N SER A 28 17.24 -12.45 -2.99
CA SER A 28 18.09 -12.13 -4.14
C SER A 28 17.84 -13.18 -5.24
N GLY A 29 17.01 -12.87 -6.21
CA GLY A 29 16.65 -13.80 -7.27
C GLY A 29 15.33 -13.48 -7.98
N PHE A 30 14.42 -12.75 -7.32
CA PHE A 30 13.20 -12.26 -7.97
C PHE A 30 13.49 -10.94 -8.71
N SER A 31 14.25 -11.05 -9.79
CA SER A 31 14.31 -10.02 -10.83
C SER A 31 13.09 -10.22 -11.71
N LEU A 32 11.99 -9.58 -11.31
CA LEU A 32 11.02 -9.22 -12.33
C LEU A 32 11.72 -8.15 -13.17
N ASP A 33 11.87 -8.44 -14.46
CA ASP A 33 12.27 -7.44 -15.45
C ASP A 33 11.12 -6.43 -15.62
N MET A 34 10.82 -5.70 -14.53
CA MET A 34 9.96 -4.54 -14.53
C MET A 34 10.82 -3.36 -14.98
N GLY A 35 11.45 -3.43 -16.16
CA GLY A 35 12.32 -2.36 -16.68
C GLY A 35 11.64 -0.98 -16.65
N GLU A 36 10.31 -0.96 -16.64
CA GLU A 36 9.44 0.19 -16.40
C GLU A 36 9.57 0.90 -15.04
N CYS A 37 10.03 0.23 -14.00
CA CYS A 37 10.28 0.82 -12.68
C CYS A 37 11.71 1.33 -12.51
N ASP A 38 12.69 0.80 -13.24
CA ASP A 38 14.10 1.19 -13.09
C ASP A 38 14.34 2.66 -13.48
N GLU A 39 13.65 3.12 -14.51
CA GLU A 39 13.70 4.51 -14.97
C GLU A 39 12.59 5.38 -14.35
N PHE A 40 11.77 4.83 -13.45
CA PHE A 40 10.63 5.56 -12.91
C PHE A 40 11.08 6.69 -11.98
N THR A 41 10.67 7.91 -12.34
CA THR A 41 10.82 9.12 -11.55
C THR A 41 9.49 9.85 -11.43
N SER A 42 9.26 10.53 -10.32
CA SER A 42 8.07 11.36 -10.13
C SER A 42 8.36 12.53 -9.20
N ASP A 43 7.88 13.72 -9.56
CA ASP A 43 7.98 14.94 -8.74
C ASP A 43 7.25 14.81 -7.39
N TYR A 44 6.27 13.90 -7.29
CA TYR A 44 5.55 13.63 -6.05
C TYR A 44 6.30 12.72 -5.06
N LEU A 45 7.39 12.09 -5.49
CA LEU A 45 8.19 11.16 -4.67
C LEU A 45 9.60 11.67 -4.50
N ASN A 46 10.34 11.10 -3.55
CA ASN A 46 11.78 11.34 -3.50
C ASN A 46 12.42 10.73 -4.75
N GLY A 47 13.06 11.55 -5.59
CA GLY A 47 13.65 11.13 -6.86
C GLY A 47 14.61 9.95 -6.70
N THR A 48 15.43 9.93 -5.64
CA THR A 48 16.39 8.85 -5.39
C THR A 48 15.75 7.52 -4.96
N GLU A 49 14.49 7.55 -4.55
CA GLU A 49 13.76 6.36 -4.07
C GLU A 49 12.62 5.95 -5.01
N SER A 50 12.32 6.74 -6.05
CA SER A 50 11.15 6.56 -6.91
C SER A 50 11.12 5.17 -7.55
N ALA A 51 12.23 4.75 -8.17
CA ALA A 51 12.38 3.43 -8.76
C ALA A 51 12.16 2.30 -7.73
N LYS A 52 12.80 2.40 -6.57
CA LYS A 52 12.64 1.43 -5.48
C LYS A 52 11.17 1.36 -4.99
N ILE A 53 10.52 2.50 -4.84
CA ILE A 53 9.12 2.58 -4.40
C ILE A 53 8.20 1.93 -5.44
N CYS A 54 8.47 2.14 -6.73
CA CYS A 54 7.76 1.49 -7.84
C CYS A 54 7.88 -0.03 -7.75
N HIS A 55 9.11 -0.55 -7.65
CA HIS A 55 9.36 -1.99 -7.54
C HIS A 55 8.63 -2.64 -6.36
N LEU A 56 8.68 -2.02 -5.18
CA LEU A 56 7.97 -2.52 -4.00
C LEU A 56 6.46 -2.54 -4.21
N ALA A 57 5.89 -1.48 -4.80
CA ALA A 57 4.45 -1.39 -5.03
C ALA A 57 3.96 -2.43 -6.05
N VAL A 58 4.64 -2.57 -7.18
CA VAL A 58 4.24 -3.52 -8.24
C VAL A 58 4.40 -4.97 -7.77
N LYS A 59 5.50 -5.29 -7.07
CA LYS A 59 5.69 -6.62 -6.47
C LYS A 59 4.60 -6.93 -5.45
N TYR A 60 4.24 -5.95 -4.62
CA TYR A 60 3.17 -6.12 -3.64
C TYR A 60 1.82 -6.42 -4.32
N LEU A 61 1.52 -5.76 -5.46
CA LEU A 61 0.32 -6.06 -6.24
C LEU A 61 0.34 -7.50 -6.79
N LEU A 62 1.48 -8.00 -7.27
CA LEU A 62 1.64 -9.41 -7.65
C LEU A 62 1.39 -10.36 -6.47
N HIS A 63 1.93 -10.06 -5.30
CA HIS A 63 1.65 -10.84 -4.09
C HIS A 63 0.15 -10.84 -3.74
N LEU A 64 -0.53 -9.68 -3.81
CA LEU A 64 -1.96 -9.62 -3.56
C LEU A 64 -2.76 -10.51 -4.51
N LYS A 65 -2.37 -10.54 -5.79
CA LYS A 65 -2.98 -11.40 -6.82
C LYS A 65 -2.91 -12.88 -6.43
N GLU A 66 -1.76 -13.36 -5.94
CA GLU A 66 -1.57 -14.78 -5.57
C GLU A 66 -2.56 -15.28 -4.51
N SER A 67 -3.08 -14.39 -3.66
CA SER A 67 -4.08 -14.76 -2.67
C SER A 67 -5.42 -15.19 -3.28
N VAL A 68 -5.81 -14.61 -4.43
CA VAL A 68 -7.11 -14.77 -5.13
C VAL A 68 -8.35 -14.39 -4.29
N ARG A 69 -8.19 -14.15 -2.98
CA ARG A 69 -9.27 -13.80 -2.04
C ARG A 69 -9.61 -12.31 -2.14
N ILE A 70 -10.78 -12.00 -2.69
CA ILE A 70 -11.27 -10.62 -2.87
C ILE A 70 -11.15 -9.77 -1.59
N PRO A 71 -11.56 -10.22 -0.39
CA PRO A 71 -11.44 -9.40 0.82
C PRO A 71 -9.99 -9.16 1.28
N TYR A 72 -9.05 -10.02 0.90
CA TYR A 72 -7.63 -9.82 1.17
C TYR A 72 -7.07 -8.77 0.20
N ILE A 73 -7.37 -8.92 -1.08
CA ILE A 73 -6.96 -7.98 -2.12
C ILE A 73 -7.45 -6.55 -1.84
N ASP A 74 -8.74 -6.40 -1.49
CA ASP A 74 -9.34 -5.11 -1.17
C ASP A 74 -8.60 -4.40 -0.02
N LYS A 75 -8.38 -5.13 1.08
CA LYS A 75 -7.65 -4.61 2.24
C LYS A 75 -6.20 -4.28 1.89
N GLY A 76 -5.56 -5.08 1.05
CA GLY A 76 -4.22 -4.84 0.55
C GLY A 76 -4.13 -3.57 -0.29
N CYS A 77 -5.08 -3.33 -1.18
CA CYS A 77 -5.16 -2.10 -1.99
C CYS A 77 -5.31 -0.85 -1.10
N LYS A 78 -6.17 -0.93 -0.08
CA LYS A 78 -6.35 0.12 0.93
C LYS A 78 -5.05 0.39 1.71
N TYR A 79 -4.32 -0.67 2.05
CA TYR A 79 -3.02 -0.55 2.71
C TYR A 79 -1.96 0.07 1.80
N LEU A 80 -1.86 -0.36 0.54
CA LEU A 80 -0.93 0.20 -0.45
C LEU A 80 -1.15 1.71 -0.62
N PHE A 81 -2.41 2.15 -0.71
CA PHE A 81 -2.74 3.57 -0.78
C PHE A 81 -2.20 4.35 0.42
N TYR A 82 -2.40 3.84 1.65
CA TYR A 82 -1.84 4.43 2.85
C TYR A 82 -0.30 4.46 2.82
N TRP A 83 0.33 3.36 2.39
CA TRP A 83 1.78 3.27 2.32
C TRP A 83 2.37 4.29 1.32
N ILE A 84 1.78 4.40 0.13
CA ILE A 84 2.16 5.41 -0.88
C ILE A 84 2.01 6.81 -0.32
N ASN A 85 0.92 7.11 0.40
CA ASN A 85 0.74 8.41 1.05
C ASN A 85 1.89 8.73 2.02
N GLY A 86 2.47 7.71 2.66
CA GLY A 86 3.65 7.82 3.50
C GLY A 86 4.94 8.16 2.74
N LYS A 87 5.02 7.86 1.43
CA LYS A 87 6.19 8.10 0.56
C LYS A 87 6.11 9.39 -0.27
N VAL A 88 4.91 9.95 -0.46
CA VAL A 88 4.73 11.24 -1.14
C VAL A 88 5.45 12.35 -0.37
N VAL A 89 6.23 13.18 -1.09
CA VAL A 89 6.99 14.28 -0.48
C VAL A 89 6.06 15.27 0.22
N LYS A 90 6.52 15.83 1.35
CA LYS A 90 5.65 16.53 2.31
C LYS A 90 4.87 17.70 1.69
N ASN A 91 5.48 18.46 0.79
CA ASN A 91 4.86 19.58 0.08
C ASN A 91 3.80 19.14 -0.93
N GLU A 92 3.91 17.93 -1.47
CA GLU A 92 2.99 17.38 -2.47
C GLU A 92 1.95 16.42 -1.86
N LYS A 93 1.93 16.29 -0.53
CA LYS A 93 1.13 15.30 0.17
C LYS A 93 -0.37 15.65 0.14
N SER A 94 -1.05 15.11 -0.87
CA SER A 94 -2.49 15.19 -1.05
C SER A 94 -3.09 13.83 -1.42
N ILE A 95 -4.40 13.66 -1.24
CA ILE A 95 -5.12 12.46 -1.69
C ILE A 95 -4.97 12.29 -3.20
N GLU A 96 -5.08 13.38 -3.96
CA GLU A 96 -5.00 13.39 -5.42
C GLU A 96 -3.63 12.95 -5.92
N ASN A 97 -2.54 13.49 -5.36
CA ASN A 97 -1.19 13.09 -5.74
C ASN A 97 -0.90 11.65 -5.31
N THR A 98 -1.42 11.21 -4.15
CA THR A 98 -1.34 9.80 -3.74
C THR A 98 -2.05 8.88 -4.74
N LEU A 99 -3.26 9.26 -5.20
CA LEU A 99 -4.02 8.52 -6.21
C LEU A 99 -3.29 8.47 -7.56
N LYS A 100 -2.66 9.57 -7.99
CA LYS A 100 -1.84 9.58 -9.22
C LYS A 100 -0.73 8.53 -9.15
N ILE A 101 0.03 8.50 -8.06
CA ILE A 101 1.10 7.51 -7.86
C ILE A 101 0.54 6.08 -7.79
N TYR A 102 -0.54 5.88 -7.03
CA TYR A 102 -1.20 4.58 -6.97
C TYR A 102 -1.63 4.08 -8.35
N ASN A 103 -2.22 4.95 -9.17
CA ASN A 103 -2.66 4.61 -10.52
C ASN A 103 -1.48 4.26 -11.44
N ILE A 104 -0.35 4.98 -11.34
CA ILE A 104 0.86 4.66 -12.10
C ILE A 104 1.37 3.27 -11.72
N PHE A 105 1.50 2.96 -10.43
CA PHE A 105 1.97 1.63 -10.01
C PHE A 105 1.00 0.51 -10.37
N ARG A 106 -0.31 0.77 -10.31
CA ARG A 106 -1.31 -0.16 -10.81
C ARG A 106 -1.12 -0.41 -12.30
N GLN A 107 -0.98 0.64 -13.12
CA GLN A 107 -0.81 0.49 -14.57
C GLN A 107 0.43 -0.33 -14.89
N LYS A 108 1.57 -0.04 -14.26
CA LYS A 108 2.80 -0.82 -14.44
C LYS A 108 2.63 -2.29 -14.08
N TYR A 109 1.86 -2.59 -13.04
CA TYR A 109 1.48 -3.96 -12.73
C TYR A 109 0.59 -4.56 -13.84
N GLU A 110 -0.43 -3.84 -14.31
CA GLU A 110 -1.40 -4.34 -15.30
C GLU A 110 -0.75 -4.55 -16.68
N ASP A 111 0.24 -3.72 -17.03
CA ASP A 111 1.06 -3.87 -18.24
C ASP A 111 1.98 -5.10 -18.16
N TYR A 112 2.37 -5.50 -16.95
CA TYR A 112 3.15 -6.71 -16.69
C TYR A 112 2.26 -7.97 -16.58
N ASP A 113 1.09 -7.86 -15.94
CA ASP A 113 0.20 -8.98 -15.63
C ASP A 113 -1.28 -8.58 -15.78
N GLU A 114 -1.85 -8.90 -16.94
CA GLU A 114 -3.22 -8.52 -17.31
C GLU A 114 -4.33 -9.32 -16.59
N THR A 115 -3.99 -10.27 -15.71
CA THR A 115 -4.96 -11.27 -15.22
C THR A 115 -5.94 -10.75 -14.18
N ILE A 116 -5.51 -9.83 -13.31
CA ILE A 116 -6.36 -9.21 -12.30
C ILE A 116 -6.22 -7.70 -12.42
N LYS A 117 -7.35 -6.99 -12.56
CA LYS A 117 -7.37 -5.52 -12.54
C LYS A 117 -7.65 -5.03 -11.13
N PHE A 118 -6.88 -4.03 -10.69
CA PHE A 118 -7.05 -3.42 -9.37
C PHE A 118 -7.85 -2.11 -9.40
N ASP A 119 -8.30 -1.69 -10.58
CA ASP A 119 -9.07 -0.46 -10.83
C ASP A 119 -10.26 -0.28 -9.87
N LYS A 120 -11.01 -1.35 -9.60
CA LYS A 120 -12.25 -1.33 -8.80
C LYS A 120 -12.06 -1.09 -7.30
N TYR A 121 -10.88 -1.31 -6.74
CA TYR A 121 -10.72 -1.35 -5.27
C TYR A 121 -10.67 0.02 -4.61
N LEU A 122 -10.30 1.07 -5.35
CA LEU A 122 -10.31 2.45 -4.85
C LEU A 122 -11.32 3.36 -5.54
N GLU A 123 -11.87 2.95 -6.69
CA GLU A 123 -12.74 3.78 -7.54
C GLU A 123 -13.98 4.33 -6.81
N HIS A 124 -14.52 3.59 -5.83
CA HIS A 124 -15.73 3.98 -5.12
C HIS A 124 -15.48 4.87 -3.89
N PHE A 125 -14.23 5.17 -3.54
CA PHE A 125 -13.93 6.00 -2.37
C PHE A 125 -13.83 7.48 -2.73
N SER A 126 -14.59 8.32 -2.03
CA SER A 126 -14.36 9.76 -2.06
C SER A 126 -13.04 10.12 -1.36
N ASN A 127 -12.49 11.28 -1.69
CA ASN A 127 -11.28 11.80 -1.05
C ASN A 127 -11.41 11.86 0.48
N ASP A 128 -12.60 12.19 1.01
CA ASP A 128 -12.88 12.20 2.45
C ASP A 128 -12.76 10.81 3.09
N ILE A 129 -13.18 9.75 2.40
CA ILE A 129 -13.06 8.38 2.91
C ILE A 129 -11.61 7.93 2.88
N LEU A 130 -10.87 8.28 1.83
CA LEU A 130 -9.44 8.00 1.71
C LEU A 130 -8.63 8.73 2.79
N ASP A 131 -8.95 9.98 3.12
CA ASP A 131 -8.33 10.71 4.23
C ASP A 131 -8.62 10.01 5.59
N ARG A 132 -9.86 9.58 5.83
CA ARG A 132 -10.22 8.82 7.03
C ARG A 132 -9.48 7.49 7.12
N LEU A 133 -9.31 6.79 6.00
CA LEU A 133 -8.53 5.57 5.91
C LEU A 133 -7.07 5.81 6.32
N ILE A 134 -6.43 6.85 5.79
CA ILE A 134 -5.06 7.24 6.17
C ILE A 134 -4.97 7.50 7.67
N ARG A 135 -5.88 8.32 8.22
CA ARG A 135 -5.90 8.64 9.65
C ARG A 135 -6.07 7.40 10.53
N LEU A 136 -6.89 6.45 10.11
CA LEU A 136 -7.08 5.19 10.83
C LEU A 136 -5.78 4.39 10.92
N PHE A 137 -5.07 4.24 9.79
CA PHE A 137 -3.79 3.55 9.79
C PHE A 137 -2.73 4.29 10.61
N GLN A 138 -2.67 5.63 10.53
CA GLN A 138 -1.78 6.44 11.37
C GLN A 138 -2.07 6.24 12.86
N LEU A 139 -3.35 6.22 13.26
CA LEU A 139 -3.74 5.95 14.63
C LEU A 139 -3.31 4.54 15.07
N TYR A 140 -3.53 3.54 14.22
CA TYR A 140 -3.10 2.17 14.48
C TYR A 140 -1.59 2.07 14.67
N VAL A 141 -0.78 2.69 13.80
CA VAL A 141 0.69 2.71 13.92
C VAL A 141 1.12 3.37 15.23
N LYS A 142 0.51 4.50 15.61
CA LYS A 142 0.78 5.17 16.89
C LYS A 142 0.43 4.29 18.08
N PHE A 143 -0.73 3.64 18.04
CA PHE A 143 -1.19 2.73 19.09
C PHE A 143 -0.22 1.54 19.27
N ARG A 144 0.16 0.87 18.18
CA ARG A 144 1.14 -0.24 18.21
C ARG A 144 2.51 0.20 18.71
N THR A 145 2.94 1.40 18.35
CA THR A 145 4.20 1.99 18.83
C THR A 145 4.14 2.23 20.33
N PHE A 146 3.01 2.71 20.84
CA PHE A 146 2.77 2.87 22.28
C PHE A 146 2.81 1.53 23.01
N GLU A 147 2.07 0.52 22.54
CA GLU A 147 2.05 -0.83 23.15
C GLU A 147 3.45 -1.44 23.31
N ARG A 148 4.28 -1.35 22.25
CA ARG A 148 5.68 -1.82 22.26
C ARG A 148 6.54 -1.10 23.31
N LYS A 149 6.33 0.21 23.48
CA LYS A 149 7.05 1.01 24.49
C LYS A 149 6.56 0.76 25.91
N SER A 150 5.27 0.42 26.07
CA SER A 150 4.65 0.15 27.36
C SER A 150 4.86 -1.27 27.86
N THR A 151 5.49 -2.17 27.11
CA THR A 151 5.82 -3.52 27.58
C THR A 151 7.07 -3.41 28.46
N PRO A 152 6.95 -3.46 29.81
CA PRO A 152 8.13 -3.49 30.65
C PRO A 152 8.75 -4.88 30.50
N SER A 153 10.06 -5.00 30.34
CA SER A 153 10.70 -6.25 30.75
C SER A 153 10.57 -6.31 32.27
N CYS A 154 9.47 -6.85 32.77
CA CYS A 154 9.43 -7.35 34.15
C CYS A 154 10.41 -8.52 34.18
N LYS A 155 11.69 -8.19 34.39
CA LYS A 155 12.70 -9.16 34.78
C LYS A 155 12.20 -9.74 36.10
N LYS A 156 11.69 -10.98 36.02
CA LYS A 156 11.52 -11.83 37.20
C LYS A 156 12.88 -12.21 37.75
#